data_AF-A0A8S9VYG4-F1
#
_entry.id   AF-A0A8S9VYG4-F1
#
_cell.length_a   1.000
_cell.length_b   1.000
_cell.length_c   1.000
_cell.angle_alpha   90.00
_cell.angle_beta   90.00
_cell.angle_gamma   90.00
#
_symmetry.space_group_name_H-M   'P 1'
#
loop_
_entity.id
_entity.type
_entity.pdbx_description
1 polymer ?
#
loop_
_entity_poly.entity_id
_entity_poly.type
_entity_poly.pdbx_seq_one_letter_code
_entity_poly.pdbx_strand_id
1 'polypeptide(L)'
;MAHHSCSGHGALRTLRGDLNDDGRGDRIMNERIERYRDKINYIVHNMESIRKDAESELELSGIFYELHTAIEASMDVVAMLLKDMGEVVEDDYSNITRLSEIGIIPMDIADRLRKCNGLRNYLVHRYNHVDDAIAMDSRSEVRDIFYEFIEIVERLLNEFEAD
;
A
#
# COMPACT_ATOMS: atom_id res chain seq x y z
N MET A 1 24.02 -14.12 -19.95
CA MET A 1 22.86 -14.29 -19.06
C MET A 1 21.88 -13.21 -19.45
N ALA A 2 20.71 -13.60 -19.95
CA ALA A 2 19.77 -12.68 -20.60
C ALA A 2 19.12 -11.77 -19.56
N HIS A 3 19.23 -10.46 -19.78
CA HIS A 3 18.41 -9.45 -19.12
C HIS A 3 16.96 -9.64 -19.59
N HIS A 4 16.06 -10.07 -18.70
CA HIS A 4 14.63 -9.99 -18.92
C HIS A 4 14.13 -8.60 -18.48
N SER A 5 14.21 -7.65 -19.40
CA SER A 5 13.49 -6.39 -19.35
C SER A 5 12.18 -6.56 -20.14
N CYS A 6 11.18 -7.23 -19.56
CA CYS A 6 9.86 -7.35 -20.20
C CYS A 6 8.77 -7.83 -19.20
N SER A 7 8.28 -6.95 -18.32
CA SER A 7 7.04 -7.22 -17.55
C SER A 7 6.14 -5.99 -17.37
N GLY A 8 6.69 -4.77 -17.26
CA GLY A 8 5.87 -3.55 -17.08
C GLY A 8 4.98 -3.16 -18.28
N HIS A 9 5.46 -3.32 -19.51
CA HIS A 9 4.70 -2.95 -20.73
C HIS A 9 3.47 -3.85 -21.00
N GLY A 10 3.43 -5.06 -20.45
CA GLY A 10 2.29 -5.97 -20.62
C GLY A 10 1.09 -5.58 -19.76
N ALA A 11 1.34 -5.12 -18.53
CA ALA A 11 0.31 -4.77 -17.57
C ALA A 11 -0.38 -3.42 -17.86
N LEU A 12 0.37 -2.46 -18.41
CA LEU A 12 -0.18 -1.20 -18.95
C LEU A 12 -1.27 -1.43 -20.01
N ARG A 13 -1.15 -2.52 -20.78
CA ARG A 13 -2.09 -2.88 -21.84
C ARG A 13 -3.44 -3.39 -21.34
N THR A 14 -3.48 -4.02 -20.17
CA THR A 14 -4.71 -4.59 -19.59
C THR A 14 -5.63 -3.50 -19.05
N LEU A 15 -5.07 -2.40 -18.53
CA LEU A 15 -5.82 -1.26 -18.01
C LEU A 15 -6.68 -0.55 -19.07
N ARG A 16 -6.25 -0.58 -20.33
CA ARG A 16 -6.97 0.04 -21.45
C ARG A 16 -7.87 -0.93 -22.21
N GLY A 17 -7.68 -2.24 -22.05
CA GLY A 17 -8.41 -3.28 -22.79
C GLY A 17 -9.94 -3.27 -22.59
N ASP A 18 -10.41 -2.70 -21.47
CA ASP A 18 -11.83 -2.61 -21.10
C ASP A 18 -12.45 -1.22 -21.41
N LEU A 19 -11.68 -0.28 -21.97
CA LEU A 19 -12.11 1.10 -22.20
C LEU A 19 -12.58 1.26 -23.66
N ASN A 20 -13.90 1.24 -23.87
CA ASN A 20 -14.52 1.60 -25.14
C ASN A 20 -14.29 3.09 -25.48
N ASP A 21 -14.13 3.39 -26.77
CA ASP A 21 -13.79 4.68 -27.39
C ASP A 21 -14.93 5.73 -27.36
N ASP A 22 -15.68 5.83 -26.25
CA ASP A 22 -16.86 6.69 -26.09
C ASP A 22 -16.76 7.70 -24.92
N GLY A 23 -15.56 7.93 -24.37
CA GLY A 23 -15.32 8.83 -23.23
C GLY A 23 -15.71 8.24 -21.86
N ARG A 24 -16.30 7.04 -21.83
CA ARG A 24 -16.52 6.27 -20.59
C ARG A 24 -15.21 5.74 -20.01
N GLY A 25 -14.24 5.47 -20.88
CA GLY A 25 -12.91 5.00 -20.51
C GLY A 25 -12.18 5.97 -19.58
N ASP A 26 -12.06 7.22 -20.00
CA ASP A 26 -11.38 8.29 -19.25
C ASP A 26 -12.04 8.52 -17.88
N ARG A 27 -13.37 8.46 -17.81
CA ARG A 27 -14.09 8.61 -16.53
C ARG A 27 -13.77 7.48 -15.56
N ILE A 28 -13.77 6.23 -16.03
CA ILE A 28 -13.43 5.06 -15.20
C ILE A 28 -11.98 5.15 -14.72
N MET A 29 -11.07 5.59 -15.59
CA MET A 29 -9.67 5.77 -15.24
C MET A 29 -9.48 6.86 -14.17
N ASN A 30 -10.16 7.99 -14.32
CA ASN A 30 -10.12 9.08 -13.33
C ASN A 30 -10.69 8.64 -11.97
N GLU A 31 -11.86 7.99 -11.95
CA GLU A 31 -12.44 7.43 -10.72
C GLU A 31 -11.48 6.43 -10.05
N ARG A 32 -10.76 5.64 -10.85
CA ARG A 32 -9.78 4.68 -10.35
C ARG A 32 -8.56 5.39 -9.72
N ILE A 33 -8.00 6.39 -10.38
CA ILE A 33 -6.87 7.18 -9.87
C ILE A 33 -7.27 7.93 -8.59
N GLU A 34 -8.47 8.50 -8.55
CA GLU A 34 -9.00 9.18 -7.37
C GLU A 34 -9.03 8.24 -6.16
N ARG A 35 -9.47 6.98 -6.32
CA ARG A 35 -9.43 6.00 -5.21
C ARG A 35 -8.02 5.74 -4.69
N TYR A 36 -7.01 5.70 -5.56
CA TYR A 36 -5.62 5.58 -5.11
C TYR A 36 -5.20 6.81 -4.32
N ARG A 37 -5.47 8.01 -4.86
CA ARG A 37 -5.14 9.28 -4.21
C ARG A 37 -5.81 9.40 -2.84
N ASP A 38 -7.06 8.98 -2.71
CA ASP A 38 -7.78 8.97 -1.42
C ASP A 38 -7.08 8.08 -0.39
N LYS A 39 -6.65 6.88 -0.79
CA LYS A 39 -5.93 5.96 0.10
C LYS A 39 -4.55 6.47 0.46
N ILE A 40 -3.81 7.02 -0.50
CA ILE A 40 -2.49 7.64 -0.28
C ILE A 40 -2.62 8.81 0.69
N ASN A 41 -3.58 9.72 0.45
CA ASN A 41 -3.82 10.86 1.33
C ASN A 41 -4.18 10.41 2.75
N TYR A 42 -4.97 9.35 2.90
CA TYR A 42 -5.29 8.78 4.20
C TYR A 42 -4.05 8.22 4.92
N ILE A 43 -3.19 7.48 4.21
CA ILE A 43 -1.94 6.96 4.76
C ILE A 43 -1.04 8.10 5.23
N VAL A 44 -0.83 9.11 4.38
CA VAL A 44 0.00 10.29 4.70
C VAL A 44 -0.56 11.04 5.90
N HIS A 45 -1.85 11.32 5.91
CA HIS A 45 -2.51 12.00 7.02
C HIS A 45 -2.29 11.27 8.35
N ASN A 46 -2.46 9.94 8.37
CA ASN A 46 -2.23 9.15 9.57
C ASN A 46 -0.76 9.20 10.00
N MET A 47 0.19 9.03 9.08
CA MET A 47 1.63 9.06 9.40
C MET A 47 2.10 10.40 9.97
N GLU A 48 1.49 11.50 9.54
CA GLU A 48 1.77 12.84 10.05
C GLU A 48 1.06 13.13 11.38
N SER A 49 -0.10 12.51 11.62
CA SER A 49 -0.92 12.72 12.82
C SER A 49 -0.42 11.92 14.03
N ILE A 50 0.31 10.83 13.79
CA ILE A 50 0.85 9.98 14.85
C ILE A 50 1.77 10.79 15.78
N ARG A 51 1.30 10.97 17.01
CA ARG A 51 2.04 11.61 18.09
C ARG A 51 3.29 10.81 18.45
N LYS A 52 4.33 11.49 18.95
CA LYS A 52 5.58 10.85 19.44
C LYS A 52 5.40 10.17 20.78
N ASP A 53 4.59 10.76 21.65
CA ASP A 53 4.37 10.30 23.02
C ASP A 53 2.87 10.23 23.32
N ALA A 54 2.52 9.33 24.25
CA ALA A 54 1.18 9.21 24.80
C ALA A 54 1.22 9.51 26.31
N GLU A 55 0.32 10.36 26.78
CA GLU A 55 0.17 10.73 28.18
C GLU A 55 -0.94 9.91 28.88
N SER A 56 -1.73 9.16 28.12
CA SER A 56 -2.78 8.26 28.63
C SER A 56 -2.97 7.02 27.77
N GLU A 57 -3.62 5.99 28.33
CA GLU A 57 -3.99 4.77 27.58
C GLU A 57 -4.92 5.06 26.40
N LEU A 58 -5.78 6.09 26.51
CA LEU A 58 -6.65 6.53 25.43
C LEU A 58 -5.84 7.10 24.26
N GLU A 59 -4.87 7.95 24.56
CA GLU A 59 -3.98 8.50 23.54
C GLU A 59 -3.13 7.41 22.87
N LEU A 60 -2.61 6.46 23.67
CA LEU A 60 -1.87 5.32 23.16
C LEU A 60 -2.72 4.46 22.21
N SER A 61 -3.98 4.24 22.57
CA SER A 61 -4.93 3.52 21.72
C SER A 61 -5.22 4.28 20.42
N GLY A 62 -5.30 5.61 20.47
CA GLY A 62 -5.42 6.46 19.27
C GLY A 62 -4.22 6.31 18.33
N ILE A 63 -3.00 6.40 18.86
CA ILE A 63 -1.76 6.20 18.10
C ILE A 63 -1.74 4.84 17.41
N PHE A 64 -2.11 3.78 18.12
CA PHE A 64 -2.14 2.43 17.56
C PHE A 64 -3.24 2.25 16.53
N TYR A 65 -4.38 2.92 16.71
CA TYR A 65 -5.44 2.93 15.70
C TYR A 65 -5.00 3.63 14.42
N GLU A 66 -4.33 4.79 14.51
CA GLU A 66 -3.78 5.50 13.35
C GLU A 66 -2.74 4.65 12.60
N LEU A 67 -1.85 3.99 13.34
CA LEU A 67 -0.84 3.10 12.77
C LEU A 67 -1.47 1.89 12.09
N HIS A 68 -2.41 1.23 12.77
CA HIS A 68 -3.15 0.07 12.26
C HIS A 68 -3.88 0.41 10.96
N THR A 69 -4.68 1.48 10.97
CA THR A 69 -5.51 1.86 9.82
C THR A 69 -4.69 2.37 8.64
N ALA A 70 -3.52 2.97 8.88
CA ALA A 70 -2.59 3.28 7.81
C ALA A 70 -2.00 2.02 7.17
N ILE A 71 -1.66 0.99 7.97
CA ILE A 71 -1.21 -0.29 7.43
C ILE A 71 -2.33 -0.94 6.61
N GLU A 72 -3.57 -0.98 7.10
CA GLU A 72 -4.71 -1.49 6.32
C GLU A 72 -4.90 -0.75 4.99
N ALA A 73 -4.86 0.59 5.01
CA ALA A 73 -4.98 1.38 3.79
C ALA A 73 -3.83 1.09 2.80
N SER A 74 -2.61 0.80 3.28
CA SER A 74 -1.51 0.38 2.41
C SER A 74 -1.73 -1.00 1.79
N MET A 75 -2.35 -1.94 2.53
CA MET A 75 -2.72 -3.26 2.01
C MET A 75 -3.86 -3.17 0.97
N ASP A 76 -4.81 -2.24 1.17
CA ASP A 76 -5.82 -1.93 0.15
C ASP A 76 -5.15 -1.48 -1.15
N VAL A 77 -4.13 -0.61 -1.09
CA VAL A 77 -3.38 -0.16 -2.27
C VAL A 77 -2.66 -1.33 -2.95
N VAL A 78 -2.06 -2.25 -2.19
CA VAL A 78 -1.46 -3.49 -2.74
C VAL A 78 -2.51 -4.32 -3.50
N ALA A 79 -3.68 -4.55 -2.91
CA ALA A 79 -4.76 -5.30 -3.52
C ALA A 79 -5.31 -4.61 -4.79
N MET A 80 -5.45 -3.28 -4.74
CA MET A 80 -5.83 -2.48 -5.90
C MET A 80 -4.81 -2.64 -7.03
N LEU A 81 -3.51 -2.55 -6.73
CA LEU A 81 -2.45 -2.70 -7.73
C LEU A 81 -2.55 -4.08 -8.40
N LEU A 82 -2.71 -5.17 -7.64
CA LEU A 82 -2.83 -6.50 -8.24
C LEU A 82 -4.01 -6.62 -9.18
N LYS A 83 -5.18 -6.20 -8.72
CA LYS A 83 -6.40 -6.23 -9.52
C LYS A 83 -6.18 -5.53 -10.86
N ASP A 84 -5.48 -4.42 -10.81
CA ASP A 84 -5.22 -3.56 -11.95
C ASP A 84 -4.13 -4.10 -12.89
N MET A 85 -3.22 -4.94 -12.38
CA MET A 85 -2.29 -5.73 -13.19
C MET A 85 -2.97 -6.98 -13.81
N GLY A 86 -4.27 -7.18 -13.56
CA GLY A 86 -5.02 -8.35 -14.01
C GLY A 86 -4.76 -9.61 -13.18
N GLU A 87 -4.18 -9.46 -11.99
CA GLU A 87 -3.89 -10.56 -11.07
C GLU A 87 -5.08 -10.85 -10.15
N VAL A 88 -5.08 -12.06 -9.59
CA VAL A 88 -6.07 -12.45 -8.57
C VAL A 88 -5.69 -11.80 -7.24
N VAL A 89 -6.68 -11.20 -6.58
CA VAL A 89 -6.53 -10.66 -5.22
C VAL A 89 -6.83 -11.77 -4.22
N GLU A 90 -5.88 -12.06 -3.35
CA GLU A 90 -5.93 -13.03 -2.26
C GLU A 90 -5.73 -12.31 -0.91
N ASP A 91 -5.06 -12.96 0.06
CA ASP A 91 -4.67 -12.33 1.32
C ASP A 91 -3.45 -11.40 1.17
N ASP A 92 -3.25 -10.52 2.14
CA ASP A 92 -2.19 -9.51 2.11
C ASP A 92 -0.79 -10.06 1.85
N TYR A 93 -0.41 -11.20 2.45
CA TYR A 93 0.94 -11.75 2.28
C TYR A 93 1.14 -12.29 0.87
N SER A 94 0.16 -13.03 0.37
CA SER A 94 0.13 -13.54 -1.00
C SER A 94 0.14 -12.37 -1.99
N ASN A 95 -0.64 -11.33 -1.70
CA ASN A 95 -0.74 -10.15 -2.55
C ASN A 95 0.59 -9.39 -2.67
N ILE A 96 1.26 -9.11 -1.55
CA ILE A 96 2.56 -8.44 -1.53
C ILE A 96 3.61 -9.27 -2.28
N THR A 97 3.61 -10.58 -2.06
CA THR A 97 4.53 -11.51 -2.74
C THR A 97 4.31 -11.46 -4.24
N ARG A 98 3.04 -11.52 -4.68
CA ARG A 98 2.69 -11.49 -6.08
C ARG A 98 3.16 -10.21 -6.77
N LEU A 99 2.92 -9.04 -6.19
CA LEU A 99 3.42 -7.76 -6.75
C LEU A 99 4.94 -7.74 -6.94
N SER A 100 5.68 -8.37 -6.03
CA SER A 100 7.13 -8.48 -6.16
C SER A 100 7.54 -9.44 -7.27
N GLU A 101 6.88 -10.60 -7.37
CA GLU A 101 7.15 -11.59 -8.43
C GLU A 101 6.94 -11.04 -9.84
N ILE A 102 5.91 -10.21 -10.04
CA ILE A 102 5.64 -9.58 -11.34
C ILE A 102 6.45 -8.30 -11.57
N GLY A 103 7.26 -7.89 -10.58
CA GLY A 103 8.20 -6.78 -10.69
C GLY A 103 7.59 -5.38 -10.52
N ILE A 104 6.41 -5.28 -9.90
CA ILE A 104 5.76 -3.99 -9.62
C ILE A 104 6.38 -3.29 -8.42
N ILE A 105 6.76 -4.06 -7.39
CA ILE A 105 7.51 -3.55 -6.24
C ILE A 105 8.83 -4.31 -6.08
N PRO A 106 9.91 -3.65 -5.65
CA PRO A 106 11.14 -4.31 -5.25
C PRO A 106 10.93 -5.33 -4.10
N MET A 107 11.73 -6.39 -4.07
CA MET A 107 11.65 -7.42 -3.02
C MET A 107 11.87 -6.86 -1.61
N ASP A 108 12.76 -5.87 -1.47
CA ASP A 108 13.02 -5.23 -0.18
C ASP A 108 11.79 -4.45 0.34
N ILE A 109 11.06 -3.76 -0.54
CA ILE A 109 9.79 -3.12 -0.20
C ILE A 109 8.74 -4.17 0.16
N ALA A 110 8.66 -5.27 -0.60
CA ALA A 110 7.74 -6.36 -0.30
C ALA A 110 8.00 -6.99 1.08
N ASP A 111 9.26 -7.26 1.42
CA ASP A 111 9.64 -7.78 2.73
C ASP A 111 9.27 -6.82 3.86
N ARG A 112 9.47 -5.51 3.66
CA ARG A 112 9.15 -4.46 4.64
C ARG A 112 7.64 -4.28 4.81
N LEU A 113 6.86 -4.31 3.73
CA LEU A 113 5.39 -4.29 3.79
C LEU A 113 4.85 -5.52 4.53
N ARG A 114 5.44 -6.71 4.34
CA ARG A 114 5.08 -7.91 5.11
C ARG A 114 5.33 -7.72 6.61
N LYS A 115 6.41 -7.04 7.01
CA LYS A 115 6.64 -6.68 8.42
C LYS A 115 5.58 -5.72 8.95
N CYS A 116 5.21 -4.69 8.19
CA CYS A 116 4.10 -3.79 8.55
C CYS A 116 2.80 -4.57 8.74
N ASN A 117 2.49 -5.50 7.83
CA ASN A 117 1.30 -6.35 7.95
C ASN A 117 1.34 -7.25 9.20
N GLY A 118 2.52 -7.77 9.56
CA GLY A 118 2.75 -8.46 10.83
C GLY A 118 2.49 -7.56 12.04
N LEU A 119 2.93 -6.30 12.00
CA LEU A 119 2.68 -5.31 13.03
C LEU A 119 1.19 -5.00 13.18
N ARG A 120 0.42 -4.91 12.09
CA ARG A 120 -1.05 -4.78 12.18
C ARG A 120 -1.67 -5.93 12.99
N ASN A 121 -1.28 -7.17 12.70
CA ASN A 121 -1.77 -8.32 13.45
C ASN A 121 -1.36 -8.25 14.94
N TYR A 122 -0.13 -7.82 15.21
CA TYR A 122 0.36 -7.58 16.57
C TYR A 122 -0.49 -6.55 17.33
N LEU A 123 -0.85 -5.44 16.68
CA LEU A 123 -1.71 -4.39 17.26
C LEU A 123 -3.13 -4.87 17.55
N VAL A 124 -3.73 -5.69 16.67
CA VAL A 124 -5.07 -6.25 16.88
C VAL A 124 -5.07 -7.24 18.04
N HIS A 125 -4.00 -8.01 18.20
CA HIS A 125 -3.84 -8.99 19.29
C HIS A 125 -3.31 -8.37 20.59
N ARG A 126 -3.45 -7.05 20.77
CA ARG A 126 -2.94 -6.31 21.94
C ARG A 126 -3.37 -6.84 23.30
N TYR A 127 -4.58 -7.40 23.36
CA TYR A 127 -5.16 -7.99 24.56
C TYR A 127 -4.38 -9.20 25.11
N ASN A 128 -3.42 -9.76 24.36
CA ASN A 128 -2.57 -10.87 24.78
C ASN A 128 -1.28 -10.44 25.53
N HIS A 129 -1.24 -9.23 26.11
CA HIS A 129 -0.08 -8.67 26.82
C HIS A 129 1.17 -8.47 25.94
N VAL A 130 0.97 -7.97 24.72
CA VAL A 130 2.09 -7.54 23.88
C VAL A 130 2.71 -6.24 24.37
N ASP A 131 3.99 -6.05 24.03
CA ASP A 131 4.80 -4.90 24.42
C ASP A 131 4.48 -3.69 23.53
N ASP A 132 3.85 -2.68 24.13
CA ASP A 132 3.48 -1.42 23.49
C ASP A 132 4.71 -0.65 22.98
N ALA A 133 5.89 -0.86 23.57
CA ALA A 133 7.12 -0.20 23.15
C ALA A 133 7.50 -0.62 21.72
N ILE A 134 7.28 -1.89 21.34
CA ILE A 134 7.58 -2.38 19.99
C ILE A 134 6.79 -1.59 18.94
N ALA A 135 5.49 -1.37 19.19
CA ALA A 135 4.65 -0.59 18.30
C ALA A 135 5.08 0.88 18.25
N MET A 136 5.35 1.48 19.41
CA MET A 136 5.82 2.87 19.50
C MET A 136 7.18 3.08 18.80
N ASP A 137 8.10 2.14 18.88
CA ASP A 137 9.42 2.29 18.27
C ASP A 137 9.36 2.09 16.74
N SER A 138 8.44 1.24 16.27
CA SER A 138 8.26 0.94 14.85
C SER A 138 7.68 2.08 13.99
N ARG A 139 7.04 3.09 14.60
CA ARG A 139 6.29 4.15 13.88
C ARG A 139 7.13 4.88 12.83
N SER A 140 8.38 5.19 13.17
CA SER A 140 9.28 5.90 12.26
C SER A 140 9.65 5.04 11.05
N GLU A 141 9.97 3.78 11.28
CA GLU A 141 10.27 2.81 10.23
C GLU A 141 9.05 2.58 9.32
N VAL A 142 7.85 2.41 9.90
CA VAL A 142 6.61 2.24 9.12
C VAL A 142 6.34 3.44 8.22
N ARG A 143 6.52 4.65 8.74
CA ARG A 143 6.36 5.88 7.96
C ARG A 143 7.32 5.92 6.77
N ASP A 144 8.60 5.61 6.99
CA ASP A 144 9.60 5.64 5.93
C ASP A 144 9.29 4.58 4.86
N ILE A 145 8.86 3.38 5.27
CA ILE A 145 8.37 2.32 4.36
C ILE A 145 7.22 2.82 3.49
N PHE A 146 6.24 3.50 4.09
CA PHE A 146 5.06 3.97 3.37
C PHE A 146 5.38 5.08 2.39
N TYR A 147 6.26 6.02 2.72
CA TYR A 147 6.68 7.03 1.74
C TYR A 147 7.39 6.38 0.54
N GLU A 148 8.29 5.44 0.77
CA GLU A 148 8.95 4.72 -0.33
C GLU A 148 7.96 3.91 -1.19
N PHE A 149 6.97 3.26 -0.57
CA PHE A 149 5.92 2.54 -1.29
C PHE A 149 5.01 3.48 -2.09
N ILE A 150 4.61 4.62 -1.49
CA ILE A 150 3.79 5.64 -2.14
C ILE A 150 4.50 6.21 -3.37
N GLU A 151 5.80 6.50 -3.27
CA GLU A 151 6.58 6.98 -4.43
C GLU A 151 6.57 5.99 -5.60
N ILE A 152 6.57 4.69 -5.33
CA ILE A 152 6.43 3.66 -6.37
C ILE A 152 5.02 3.72 -6.98
N VAL A 153 3.99 3.79 -6.13
CA VAL A 153 2.59 3.84 -6.58
C VAL A 153 2.34 5.07 -7.43
N GLU A 154 2.76 6.26 -6.99
CA GLU A 154 2.59 7.52 -7.73
C GLU A 154 3.30 7.48 -9.08
N ARG A 155 4.49 6.88 -9.17
CA ARG A 155 5.18 6.68 -10.45
C ARG A 155 4.35 5.84 -11.41
N LEU A 156 3.78 4.73 -10.93
CA LEU A 156 2.91 3.86 -11.74
C LEU A 156 1.63 4.59 -12.20
N LEU A 157 1.02 5.40 -11.32
CA LEU A 157 -0.16 6.18 -11.67
C LEU A 157 0.14 7.23 -12.76
N ASN A 158 1.29 7.90 -12.66
CA ASN A 158 1.73 8.87 -13.67
C ASN A 158 2.00 8.19 -15.02
N GLU A 159 2.56 6.98 -15.02
CA GLU A 159 2.71 6.17 -16.24
C GLU A 159 1.35 5.82 -16.84
N PHE A 160 0.33 5.57 -16.02
CA PHE A 160 -1.03 5.33 -16.52
C PHE A 160 -1.72 6.57 -17.10
N GLU A 161 -1.40 7.77 -16.61
CA GLU A 161 -1.95 9.04 -17.12
C GLU A 161 -1.25 9.49 -18.42
N ALA A 162 -0.03 8.99 -18.70
CA ALA A 162 0.80 9.43 -19.82
C ALA A 162 0.63 8.62 -21.12
N ASP A 163 0.06 7.41 -21.05
CA ASP A 163 -0.17 6.47 -22.18
C ASP A 163 -1.61 6.52 -22.76
#